data_AF-A0A3N5T3B4-F1
#
_entry.id   AF-A0A3N5T3B4-F1
#
_cell.length_a   1.000
_cell.length_b   1.000
_cell.length_c   1.000
_cell.angle_alpha   90.00
_cell.angle_beta   90.00
_cell.angle_gamma   90.00
#
_symmetry.space_group_name_H-M   'P 1'
#
loop_
_entity.id
_entity.type
_entity.pdbx_description
1 polymer ?
#
loop_
_entity_poly.entity_id
_entity_poly.type
_entity_poly.pdbx_seq_one_letter_code
_entity_poly.pdbx_strand_id
1 'polypeptide(L)'
;MFQVTCWILGLLLLTAMVFIVSNTLQLTISSRREEIEIMQIVGASPPYIRVPFYVEGMIQGLLGSALAIGSLLVLHRMITLHLPSSIQVWLTEVPILFLSPEMIGGILGGGMVLGFLGSFIASMRLLKYGW
;
A
#
# COMPACT_ATOMS: atom_id res chain seq x y z
N MET A 1 -18.02 5.28 21.26
CA MET A 1 -16.70 5.95 21.32
C MET A 1 -15.63 5.16 20.56
N PHE A 2 -15.39 3.88 20.87
CA PHE A 2 -14.37 3.04 20.20
C PHE A 2 -14.44 2.95 18.67
N GLN A 3 -15.65 2.90 18.10
CA GLN A 3 -15.82 2.86 16.63
C GLN A 3 -15.26 4.13 15.97
N VAL A 4 -15.60 5.32 16.48
CA VAL A 4 -15.14 6.60 15.93
C VAL A 4 -13.61 6.70 15.97
N THR A 5 -12.98 6.23 17.05
CA THR A 5 -11.52 6.17 17.16
C THR A 5 -10.90 5.28 16.08
N CYS A 6 -11.50 4.12 15.79
CA CYS A 6 -11.02 3.22 14.73
C CYS A 6 -11.12 3.87 13.34
N TRP A 7 -12.23 4.55 13.05
CA TRP A 7 -12.40 5.27 11.78
C TRP A 7 -11.36 6.40 11.62
N ILE A 8 -11.12 7.17 12.68
CA ILE A 8 -10.11 8.25 12.67
C ILE A 8 -8.70 7.68 12.46
N LEU A 9 -8.34 6.63 13.19
CA LEU A 9 -7.03 5.98 13.03
C LEU A 9 -6.85 5.42 11.61
N GLY A 10 -7.89 4.77 11.08
CA GLY A 10 -7.89 4.25 9.71
C GLY A 10 -7.66 5.35 8.68
N LEU A 11 -8.39 6.46 8.78
CA LEU A 11 -8.22 7.61 7.89
C LEU A 11 -6.79 8.20 7.99
N LEU A 12 -6.26 8.32 9.20
CA LEU A 12 -4.92 8.84 9.44
C LEU A 12 -3.86 7.92 8.80
N LEU A 13 -3.99 6.61 8.95
CA LEU A 13 -3.06 5.66 8.33
C LEU A 13 -3.15 5.66 6.80
N LEU A 14 -4.36 5.75 6.25
CA LEU A 14 -4.57 5.85 4.79
C LEU A 14 -3.89 7.11 4.22
N THR A 15 -4.07 8.25 4.87
CA THR A 15 -3.43 9.50 4.45
C THR A 15 -1.92 9.46 4.59
N ALA A 16 -1.40 8.87 5.69
CA ALA A 16 0.04 8.65 5.88
C ALA A 16 0.62 7.76 4.78
N MET A 17 -0.06 6.67 4.42
CA MET A 17 0.36 5.77 3.35
C MET A 17 0.46 6.50 2.00
N VAL A 18 -0.56 7.26 1.62
CA VAL A 18 -0.56 8.08 0.40
C VAL A 18 0.61 9.06 0.40
N PHE A 19 0.91 9.67 1.55
CA PHE A 19 2.02 10.61 1.69
C PHE A 19 3.39 9.92 1.56
N ILE A 20 3.56 8.76 2.16
CA ILE A 20 4.79 7.96 2.05
C ILE A 20 5.04 7.57 0.60
N VAL A 21 4.06 6.98 -0.08
CA VAL A 21 4.16 6.59 -1.49
C VAL A 21 4.50 7.81 -2.36
N SER A 22 3.86 8.96 -2.09
CA SER A 22 4.14 10.20 -2.81
C SER A 22 5.58 10.66 -2.66
N ASN A 23 6.12 10.64 -1.44
CA ASN A 23 7.49 11.07 -1.18
C ASN A 23 8.51 10.10 -1.80
N THR A 24 8.27 8.80 -1.70
CA THR A 24 9.13 7.78 -2.30
C THR A 24 9.21 7.92 -3.82
N LEU A 25 8.09 8.22 -4.49
CA LEU A 25 8.08 8.46 -5.93
C LEU A 25 8.89 9.69 -6.33
N GLN A 26 8.79 10.78 -5.56
CA GLN A 26 9.60 11.98 -5.83
C GLN A 26 11.11 11.72 -5.71
N LEU A 27 11.52 10.92 -4.72
CA LEU A 27 12.91 10.49 -4.57
C LEU A 27 13.36 9.64 -5.77
N THR A 28 12.51 8.71 -6.21
CA THR A 28 12.80 7.79 -7.33
C THR A 28 12.89 8.53 -8.68
N ILE A 29 12.04 9.54 -8.89
CA ILE A 29 12.10 10.39 -10.08
C ILE A 29 13.37 11.22 -10.09
N SER A 30 13.73 11.78 -8.92
CA SER A 30 14.94 12.59 -8.80
C SER A 30 16.19 11.77 -9.10
N SER A 31 16.24 10.49 -8.73
CA SER A 31 17.36 9.60 -9.06
C SER A 31 17.38 9.16 -10.54
N ARG A 32 16.22 9.13 -11.21
CA ARG A 32 16.10 8.79 -12.64
C ARG A 32 15.98 10.02 -13.56
N ARG A 33 16.33 11.21 -13.08
CA ARG A 33 16.14 12.47 -13.82
C ARG A 33 16.84 12.47 -15.18
N GLU A 34 18.05 11.89 -15.26
CA GLU A 34 18.81 11.79 -16.52
C GLU A 34 18.13 10.89 -17.55
N GLU A 35 17.57 9.74 -17.15
CA GLU A 35 16.81 8.87 -18.07
C GLU A 35 15.58 9.58 -18.62
N ILE A 36 14.87 10.33 -17.76
CA ILE A 36 13.68 11.09 -18.15
C ILE A 36 14.04 12.21 -19.14
N GLU A 37 15.16 12.89 -18.92
CA GLU A 37 15.67 13.93 -19.83
C GLU A 37 16.02 13.36 -21.20
N ILE A 38 16.66 12.18 -21.26
CA ILE A 38 16.92 11.48 -22.53
C ILE A 38 15.59 11.13 -23.23
N MET A 39 14.60 10.61 -22.51
CA MET A 39 13.29 10.31 -23.08
C MET A 39 12.60 11.56 -23.66
N GLN A 40 12.76 12.72 -23.01
CA GLN A 40 12.21 13.99 -23.50
C GLN A 40 12.90 14.46 -24.79
N ILE A 41 14.22 14.30 -24.89
CA ILE A 41 14.99 14.68 -26.10
C ILE A 41 14.56 13.86 -27.31
N VAL A 42 14.13 12.62 -27.11
CA VAL A 42 13.63 11.72 -28.17
C VAL A 42 12.13 11.95 -28.47
N GLY A 43 11.48 12.90 -27.79
CA GLY A 43 10.08 13.29 -28.03
C GLY A 43 9.03 12.45 -27.31
N ALA A 44 9.38 11.80 -26.19
CA ALA A 44 8.42 11.03 -25.40
C ALA A 44 7.29 11.92 -24.86
N SER A 45 6.05 11.45 -24.99
CA SER A 45 4.88 12.16 -24.50
C SER A 45 4.77 12.08 -22.97
N PRO A 46 4.20 13.09 -22.28
CA PRO A 46 4.05 13.11 -20.82
C PRO A 46 3.47 11.84 -20.17
N PRO A 47 2.50 11.11 -20.76
CA PRO A 47 2.00 9.86 -20.17
C PRO A 47 3.04 8.72 -20.19
N TYR A 48 3.95 8.67 -21.18
CA TYR A 48 5.00 7.62 -21.22
C TYR A 48 5.92 7.67 -20.00
N ILE A 49 6.14 8.88 -19.47
CA ILE A 49 6.95 9.09 -18.28
C ILE A 49 6.16 8.71 -17.01
N ARG A 50 4.83 8.85 -17.01
CA ARG A 50 3.98 8.63 -15.81
C ARG A 50 3.56 7.17 -15.57
N VAL A 51 3.40 6.39 -16.63
CA VAL A 51 3.02 4.97 -16.55
C VAL A 51 3.91 4.14 -15.61
N PRO A 52 5.27 4.20 -15.67
CA PRO A 52 6.10 3.40 -14.77
C PRO A 52 5.85 3.72 -13.29
N PHE A 53 5.55 4.98 -12.96
CA PHE A 53 5.26 5.40 -11.59
C PHE A 53 3.92 4.85 -11.07
N TYR A 54 2.89 4.77 -11.92
CA TYR A 54 1.63 4.13 -11.54
C TYR A 54 1.81 2.65 -11.24
N VAL A 55 2.64 1.96 -12.04
CA VAL A 55 2.96 0.55 -11.85
C VAL A 55 3.77 0.34 -10.57
N GLU A 56 4.78 1.17 -10.28
CA GLU A 56 5.54 1.11 -9.02
C GLU A 56 4.62 1.27 -7.80
N GLY A 57 3.69 2.24 -7.83
CA GLY A 57 2.73 2.43 -6.75
C GLY A 57 1.80 1.23 -6.54
N MET A 58 1.28 0.65 -7.62
CA MET A 58 0.46 -0.57 -7.56
C MET A 58 1.23 -1.76 -6.99
N ILE A 59 2.49 -1.95 -7.41
CA ILE A 59 3.36 -3.02 -6.91
C ILE A 59 3.66 -2.82 -5.42
N GLN A 60 3.98 -1.60 -4.99
CA GLN A 60 4.20 -1.28 -3.58
C GLN A 60 2.95 -1.55 -2.74
N GLY A 61 1.76 -1.17 -3.23
CA GLY A 61 0.49 -1.45 -2.58
C GLY A 61 0.16 -2.94 -2.48
N LEU A 62 0.42 -3.71 -3.54
CA LEU A 62 0.25 -5.16 -3.58
C LEU A 62 1.22 -5.86 -2.62
N LEU A 63 2.50 -5.50 -2.65
CA LEU A 63 3.50 -6.09 -1.77
C LEU A 63 3.23 -5.76 -0.31
N GLY A 64 2.84 -4.51 -0.01
CA GLY A 64 2.49 -4.10 1.34
C GLY A 64 1.28 -4.86 1.90
N SER A 65 0.23 -5.01 1.10
CA SER A 65 -0.97 -5.79 1.50
C SER A 65 -0.66 -7.29 1.62
N ALA A 66 0.12 -7.86 0.71
CA ALA A 66 0.57 -9.25 0.81
C ALA A 66 1.41 -9.51 2.08
N LEU A 67 2.34 -8.59 2.40
CA LEU A 67 3.15 -8.66 3.63
C LEU A 67 2.29 -8.47 4.89
N ALA A 68 1.28 -7.61 4.86
CA ALA A 68 0.34 -7.44 5.97
C ALA A 68 -0.44 -8.74 6.24
N ILE A 69 -0.96 -9.39 5.20
CA ILE A 69 -1.66 -10.68 5.33
C ILE A 69 -0.69 -11.76 5.84
N GLY A 70 0.51 -11.85 5.27
CA GLY A 70 1.53 -12.81 5.70
C GLY A 70 1.93 -12.62 7.17
N SER A 71 2.18 -11.38 7.60
CA SER A 71 2.54 -11.07 8.99
C SER A 71 1.39 -11.36 9.96
N LEU A 72 0.15 -11.08 9.58
CA LEU A 72 -1.03 -11.43 10.36
C LEU A 72 -1.13 -12.95 10.59
N LEU A 73 -0.92 -13.76 9.54
CA LEU A 73 -0.93 -15.22 9.64
C LEU A 73 0.19 -15.76 10.53
N VAL A 74 1.40 -15.21 10.40
CA VAL A 74 2.55 -15.61 11.23
C VAL A 74 2.32 -15.25 12.69
N LEU A 75 1.88 -14.03 12.97
CA LEU A 75 1.62 -13.56 14.33
C LEU A 75 0.52 -14.40 15.00
N HIS A 76 -0.55 -14.69 14.24
CA HIS A 76 -1.62 -15.55 14.72
C HIS A 76 -1.12 -16.96 15.09
N ARG A 77 -0.30 -17.60 14.24
CA ARG A 77 0.31 -18.90 14.54
C ARG A 77 1.23 -18.85 15.76
N MET A 78 2.02 -17.78 15.91
CA MET A 78 2.93 -17.63 17.04
C MET A 78 2.16 -17.48 18.37
N ILE A 79 1.09 -16.69 18.38
CA ILE A 79 0.26 -16.47 19.58
C ILE A 79 -0.45 -17.76 20.00
N THR A 80 -1.03 -18.50 19.05
CA THR A 80 -1.75 -19.75 19.36
C THR A 80 -0.86 -20.84 19.94
N LEU A 81 0.42 -20.89 19.54
CA LEU A 81 1.39 -21.88 20.04
C LEU A 81 1.88 -21.60 21.48
N HIS A 82 1.86 -20.35 21.94
CA HIS A 82 2.44 -19.95 23.23
C HIS A 82 1.40 -19.67 24.33
N LEU A 83 0.10 -19.66 24.02
CA LEU A 83 -0.94 -19.37 25.00
C LEU A 83 -1.52 -20.65 25.66
N PRO A 84 -1.81 -20.63 26.98
CA PRO A 84 -2.47 -21.73 27.66
C PRO A 84 -3.88 -21.99 27.08
N SER A 85 -4.26 -23.27 27.11
CA SER A 85 -5.47 -23.83 26.48
C SER A 85 -6.80 -23.18 26.89
N SER A 86 -6.85 -22.51 28.03
CA SER A 86 -8.02 -21.76 28.52
C SER A 86 -8.29 -20.45 27.75
N ILE A 87 -7.26 -19.81 27.19
CA ILE A 87 -7.40 -18.61 26.33
C ILE A 87 -7.51 -19.01 24.86
N GLN A 88 -6.97 -20.18 24.49
CA GLN A 88 -7.12 -20.73 23.15
C GLN A 88 -8.60 -20.89 22.76
N VAL A 89 -9.51 -21.23 23.67
CA VAL A 89 -10.96 -21.35 23.35
C VAL A 89 -11.55 -20.00 22.91
N TRP A 90 -11.23 -18.89 23.61
CA TRP A 90 -11.66 -17.54 23.24
C TRP A 90 -11.01 -17.05 21.93
N LEU A 91 -9.77 -17.44 21.64
CA LEU A 91 -9.11 -17.13 20.36
C LEU A 91 -9.56 -18.06 19.21
N THR A 92 -9.98 -19.29 19.50
CA THR A 92 -10.42 -20.28 18.49
C THR A 92 -11.86 -20.03 18.06
N GLU A 93 -12.70 -19.47 18.94
CA GLU A 93 -14.04 -18.95 18.57
C GLU A 93 -13.98 -17.68 17.69
N VAL A 94 -12.80 -17.07 17.52
CA VAL A 94 -12.53 -16.13 16.43
C VAL A 94 -12.02 -16.97 15.26
N PRO A 95 -12.89 -17.52 14.39
CA PRO A 95 -12.52 -18.62 13.51
C PRO A 95 -11.55 -18.09 12.47
N ILE A 96 -10.31 -18.57 12.49
CA ILE A 96 -9.23 -18.10 11.61
C ILE A 96 -9.48 -18.50 10.14
N LEU A 97 -10.65 -19.08 9.85
CA LEU A 97 -11.37 -18.95 8.58
C LEU A 97 -11.71 -17.47 8.20
N PHE A 98 -11.31 -16.48 9.01
CA PHE A 98 -11.61 -15.05 8.93
C PHE A 98 -11.10 -14.30 7.68
N LEU A 99 -10.38 -14.98 6.79
CA LEU A 99 -9.96 -14.43 5.50
C LEU A 99 -10.49 -15.36 4.42
N SER A 100 -11.79 -15.25 4.12
CA SER A 100 -12.34 -15.78 2.88
C SER A 100 -11.45 -15.35 1.72
N PRO A 101 -11.25 -16.18 0.69
CA PRO A 101 -10.48 -15.79 -0.51
C PRO A 101 -10.91 -14.43 -1.08
N GLU A 102 -12.19 -14.10 -0.92
CA GLU A 102 -12.78 -12.80 -1.26
C GLU A 102 -12.22 -11.62 -0.44
N MET A 103 -12.04 -11.77 0.87
CA MET A 103 -11.45 -10.74 1.74
C MET A 103 -9.95 -10.57 1.49
N ILE A 104 -9.24 -11.66 1.23
CA ILE A 104 -7.82 -11.61 0.80
C ILE A 104 -7.73 -10.82 -0.51
N GLY A 105 -8.57 -11.15 -1.48
CA GLY A 105 -8.68 -10.42 -2.74
C GLY A 105 -9.04 -8.94 -2.52
N GLY A 106 -9.95 -8.65 -1.59
CA GLY A 106 -10.34 -7.29 -1.23
C GLY A 106 -9.21 -6.48 -0.59
N ILE A 107 -8.40 -7.09 0.28
CA ILE A 107 -7.25 -6.42 0.92
C ILE A 107 -6.12 -6.21 -0.09
N LEU A 108 -5.81 -7.20 -0.93
CA LEU A 108 -4.82 -7.07 -1.99
C LEU A 108 -5.25 -6.01 -3.02
N GLY A 109 -6.49 -6.09 -3.49
CA GLY A 109 -7.08 -5.13 -4.42
C GLY A 109 -7.16 -3.74 -3.82
N GLY A 110 -7.60 -3.61 -2.57
CA GLY A 110 -7.62 -2.35 -1.83
C GLY A 110 -6.22 -1.75 -1.67
N GLY A 111 -5.22 -2.58 -1.33
CA GLY A 111 -3.82 -2.17 -1.28
C GLY A 111 -3.30 -1.68 -2.63
N MET A 112 -3.61 -2.38 -3.72
CA MET A 112 -3.28 -1.94 -5.09
C MET A 112 -3.94 -0.61 -5.43
N VAL A 113 -5.23 -0.45 -5.15
CA VAL A 113 -5.97 0.79 -5.42
C VAL A 113 -5.40 1.94 -4.62
N LEU A 114 -5.08 1.73 -3.34
CA LEU A 114 -4.46 2.75 -2.49
C LEU A 114 -3.05 3.11 -2.96
N GLY A 115 -2.25 2.13 -3.37
CA GLY A 115 -0.94 2.35 -3.97
C GLY A 115 -1.02 3.12 -5.30
N PHE A 116 -2.00 2.79 -6.14
CA PHE A 116 -2.29 3.51 -7.37
C PHE A 116 -2.72 4.96 -7.09
N LEU A 117 -3.66 5.18 -6.15
CA LEU A 117 -4.12 6.52 -5.77
C LEU A 117 -2.99 7.35 -5.17
N GLY A 118 -2.14 6.74 -4.34
CA GLY A 118 -0.94 7.37 -3.80
C GLY A 118 0.00 7.83 -4.91
N SER A 119 0.26 6.97 -5.89
CA SER A 119 1.08 7.30 -7.06
C SER A 119 0.42 8.32 -7.98
N PHE A 120 -0.89 8.27 -8.14
CA PHE A 120 -1.67 9.23 -8.91
C PHE A 120 -1.55 10.64 -8.31
N ILE A 121 -1.74 10.77 -7.00
CA ILE A 121 -1.59 12.05 -6.29
C ILE A 121 -0.15 12.56 -6.39
N ALA A 122 0.84 11.67 -6.30
CA ALA A 122 2.25 12.01 -6.49
C ALA A 122 2.50 12.59 -7.89
N SER A 123 1.99 11.93 -8.94
CA SER A 123 2.07 12.36 -10.34
C SER A 123 1.49 13.75 -10.58
N MET A 124 0.45 14.12 -9.84
CA MET A 124 -0.20 15.42 -9.93
C MET A 124 0.61 16.51 -9.24
N ARG A 125 1.33 16.18 -8.16
CA ARG A 125 2.20 17.12 -7.45
C ARG A 125 3.48 17.42 -8.25
N LEU A 126 3.95 16.48 -9.08
CA LEU A 126 5.09 16.66 -9.98
C LEU A 126 4.89 17.76 -11.04
N LEU A 127 3.65 17.98 -11.47
CA LEU A 127 3.32 19.08 -12.40
C LEU A 127 3.52 20.47 -11.80
N LYS A 128 3.64 20.60 -10.47
CA LYS A 128 3.68 21.91 -9.80
C LYS A 128 5.10 22.45 -9.57
N TYR A 129 6.15 21.67 -9.84
CA TYR A 129 7.54 22.04 -9.49
C TYR A 129 8.57 21.97 -10.63
N GLY A 130 8.16 21.71 -11.86
CA GLY A 130 9.12 21.78 -12.97
C GLY A 130 8.56 21.24 -14.27
N TRP A 131 7.96 22.14 -15.04
CA TRP A 131 8.04 22.15 -16.49
C TRP A 131 8.70 23.47 -16.87
#